data_AF-A0A161MC02-F1
#
_entry.id   AF-A0A161MC02-F1
#
_cell.length_a   1.000
_cell.length_b   1.000
_cell.length_c   1.000
_cell.angle_alpha   90.00
_cell.angle_beta   90.00
_cell.angle_gamma   90.00
#
_symmetry.space_group_name_H-M   'P 1'
#
loop_
_entity.id
_entity.type
_entity.pdbx_description
1 polymer ?
#
loop_
_entity_poly.entity_id
_entity_poly.type
_entity_poly.pdbx_seq_one_letter_code
_entity_poly.pdbx_strand_id
1 'polypeptide(L)'
;KYGEDERNCSKRKDCSTSEKKCHQYCVETIDGKDACSCRPGYTLHQDGLSCIDVDECSFTTYPVCSQTCNNTVGSYICGCHKGYNLRPDGVSCKARGAPASLLFANRIDIRQVSLNSVKYTAILKGLHNAIALDYHYTKGLIILVRCVNGCDPTCSYERH
;
A
#
# COMPACT_ATOMS: atom_id res chain seq x y z
N LYS A 1 2.81 -47.01 -20.74
CA LYS A 1 2.49 -46.25 -21.98
C LYS A 1 1.19 -45.52 -21.72
N TYR A 2 1.22 -44.20 -21.83
CA TYR A 2 0.13 -43.29 -21.48
C TYR A 2 -1.12 -43.59 -22.32
N GLY A 3 -2.29 -43.51 -21.68
CA GLY A 3 -3.58 -43.80 -22.29
C GLY A 3 -3.94 -42.80 -23.37
N GLU A 4 -4.32 -43.32 -24.54
CA GLU A 4 -4.97 -42.58 -25.61
C GLU A 4 -6.46 -42.53 -25.34
N ASP A 5 -6.99 -41.36 -24.93
CA ASP A 5 -8.42 -41.05 -25.01
C ASP A 5 -8.63 -39.60 -25.49
N GLU A 6 -7.94 -39.21 -26.56
CA GLU A 6 -8.29 -38.02 -27.36
C GLU A 6 -9.37 -38.35 -28.40
N ARG A 7 -10.40 -39.12 -28.02
CA ARG A 7 -11.55 -39.36 -28.89
C ARG A 7 -12.83 -38.93 -28.23
N ASN A 8 -13.15 -37.67 -28.57
CA ASN A 8 -14.47 -37.04 -28.61
C ASN A 8 -14.66 -35.88 -27.61
N CYS A 9 -13.77 -34.88 -27.68
CA CYS A 9 -14.23 -33.52 -27.45
C CYS A 9 -15.11 -33.13 -28.65
N SER A 10 -16.37 -33.59 -28.62
CA SER A 10 -17.37 -33.12 -29.57
C SER A 10 -17.30 -31.60 -29.55
N LYS A 11 -16.94 -30.99 -30.69
CA LYS A 11 -17.03 -29.55 -30.91
C LYS A 11 -18.49 -29.14 -30.75
N ARG A 12 -18.97 -28.96 -29.53
CA ARG A 12 -20.17 -28.18 -29.25
C ARG A 12 -19.76 -26.74 -29.50
N LYS A 13 -20.34 -26.16 -30.54
CA LYS A 13 -20.20 -24.74 -30.86
C LYS A 13 -21.28 -24.03 -30.04
N ASP A 14 -20.97 -23.46 -28.88
CA ASP A 14 -21.97 -22.71 -28.11
C ASP A 14 -21.71 -21.18 -28.17
N CYS A 15 -20.46 -20.70 -28.14
CA CYS A 15 -20.18 -19.27 -28.39
C CYS A 15 -20.13 -18.84 -29.88
N SER A 16 -20.42 -19.72 -30.84
CA SER A 16 -20.38 -19.40 -32.29
C SER A 16 -21.75 -19.10 -32.90
N THR A 17 -22.84 -19.39 -32.18
CA THR A 17 -24.22 -19.32 -32.66
C THR A 17 -25.14 -18.51 -31.75
N SER A 18 -24.62 -17.97 -30.64
CA SER A 18 -25.42 -17.22 -29.68
C SER A 18 -25.77 -15.83 -30.21
N GLU A 19 -27.06 -15.46 -30.18
CA GLU A 19 -27.51 -14.09 -30.44
C GLU A 19 -27.04 -13.09 -29.35
N LYS A 20 -26.46 -13.61 -28.27
CA LYS A 20 -25.90 -12.83 -27.16
C LYS A 20 -24.57 -12.20 -27.59
N LYS A 21 -24.62 -10.91 -27.94
CA LYS A 21 -23.42 -10.09 -28.18
C LYS A 21 -22.77 -9.71 -26.85
N CYS A 22 -21.96 -10.60 -26.27
CA CYS A 22 -21.14 -10.27 -25.11
C CYS A 22 -20.15 -9.15 -25.46
N HIS A 23 -19.95 -8.20 -24.54
CA HIS A 23 -18.97 -7.12 -24.73
C HIS A 23 -17.54 -7.66 -24.84
N GLN A 24 -17.16 -8.63 -23.99
CA GLN A 24 -15.77 -9.11 -23.91
C GLN A 24 -15.66 -10.62 -24.18
N TYR A 25 -16.09 -11.47 -23.25
CA TYR A 25 -15.96 -12.92 -23.39
C TYR A 25 -17.32 -13.61 -23.31
N CYS A 26 -17.45 -14.70 -24.07
CA CYS A 26 -18.53 -15.66 -23.96
C CYS A 26 -17.94 -16.95 -23.38
N VAL A 27 -18.62 -17.53 -22.38
CA VAL A 27 -18.23 -18.75 -21.69
C VAL A 27 -19.41 -19.69 -21.56
N GLU A 28 -19.15 -20.98 -21.73
CA GLU A 28 -20.12 -22.05 -21.50
C GLU A 28 -20.20 -22.35 -20.00
N THR A 29 -21.41 -22.34 -19.43
CA THR A 29 -21.62 -22.75 -18.03
C THR A 29 -21.79 -24.26 -17.92
N ILE A 30 -21.64 -24.79 -16.71
CA ILE A 30 -21.80 -26.23 -16.40
C ILE A 30 -23.22 -26.73 -16.74
N ASP A 31 -24.21 -25.83 -16.70
CA ASP A 31 -25.59 -26.11 -17.07
C ASP A 31 -25.82 -26.15 -18.60
N GLY A 32 -24.75 -25.97 -19.40
CA GLY A 32 -24.81 -25.91 -20.86
C GLY A 32 -25.50 -24.64 -21.38
N LYS A 33 -25.39 -23.52 -20.66
CA LYS A 33 -25.90 -22.21 -21.10
C LYS A 33 -24.75 -21.26 -21.40
N ASP A 34 -24.91 -20.44 -22.43
CA ASP A 34 -23.98 -19.33 -22.69
C ASP A 34 -24.16 -18.19 -21.70
N ALA A 35 -23.06 -17.79 -21.07
CA ALA A 35 -22.95 -16.61 -20.23
C ALA A 35 -21.83 -15.69 -20.72
N CYS A 36 -21.97 -14.39 -20.46
CA CYS A 36 -20.88 -13.45 -20.71
C CYS A 36 -19.97 -13.35 -19.48
N SER A 37 -18.68 -13.15 -19.72
CA SER A 37 -17.69 -12.87 -18.69
C SER A 37 -16.79 -11.71 -19.10
N CYS A 38 -16.14 -11.12 -18.10
CA CYS A 38 -15.35 -9.92 -18.27
C CYS A 38 -13.87 -10.18 -18.01
N ARG A 39 -13.01 -9.37 -18.63
CA ARG A 39 -11.58 -9.29 -18.37
C ARG A 39 -11.32 -8.89 -16.91
N PRO A 40 -10.16 -9.24 -16.34
CA PRO A 40 -9.74 -8.66 -15.07
C PRO A 40 -9.81 -7.13 -15.11
N GLY A 41 -10.26 -6.51 -14.01
CA GLY A 41 -10.51 -5.06 -13.94
C GLY A 41 -11.91 -4.64 -14.40
N TYR A 42 -12.78 -5.58 -14.77
CA TYR A 42 -14.16 -5.31 -15.18
C TYR A 42 -15.14 -6.19 -14.42
N THR A 43 -16.36 -5.69 -14.23
CA THR A 43 -17.48 -6.46 -13.68
C THR A 43 -18.63 -6.53 -14.67
N LEU A 44 -19.39 -7.63 -14.61
CA LEU A 44 -20.54 -7.84 -15.48
C LEU A 44 -21.68 -6.92 -15.04
N HIS A 45 -22.20 -6.15 -15.99
CA HIS A 45 -23.33 -5.26 -15.77
C HIS A 45 -24.62 -6.07 -15.57
N GLN A 46 -25.67 -5.41 -15.05
CA GLN A 46 -26.95 -6.05 -14.73
C GLN A 46 -27.67 -6.63 -15.95
N ASP A 47 -27.34 -6.16 -17.16
CA ASP A 47 -27.85 -6.72 -18.42
C ASP A 47 -27.28 -8.11 -18.75
N GLY A 48 -26.25 -8.56 -18.03
CA GLY A 48 -25.59 -9.84 -18.26
C GLY A 48 -24.78 -9.92 -19.57
N LEU A 49 -24.55 -8.78 -20.25
CA LEU A 49 -23.89 -8.70 -21.55
C LEU A 49 -22.70 -7.73 -21.55
N SER A 50 -22.86 -6.60 -20.87
CA SER A 50 -21.89 -5.50 -20.86
C SER A 50 -20.89 -5.67 -19.73
N CYS A 51 -19.63 -5.32 -19.99
CA CYS A 51 -18.59 -5.25 -18.97
C CYS A 51 -18.30 -3.79 -18.64
N ILE A 52 -18.44 -3.42 -17.37
CA ILE A 52 -18.13 -2.09 -16.85
C ILE A 52 -16.79 -2.13 -16.12
N ASP A 53 -16.03 -1.07 -16.27
CA ASP A 53 -14.77 -0.86 -15.57
C ASP A 53 -14.99 -0.88 -14.05
N VAL A 54 -14.10 -1.54 -13.32
CA VAL A 54 -14.11 -1.52 -11.85
C VAL A 54 -13.24 -0.36 -11.41
N ASP A 55 -13.83 0.65 -10.78
CA ASP A 55 -13.04 1.74 -10.17
C ASP A 55 -12.44 1.25 -8.86
N GLU A 56 -11.21 0.72 -8.90
CA GLU A 56 -10.53 0.22 -7.70
C GLU A 56 -10.15 1.35 -6.73
N CYS A 57 -10.12 2.61 -7.17
CA CYS A 57 -9.85 3.77 -6.32
C CYS A 57 -11.05 4.16 -5.46
N SER A 58 -12.26 3.69 -5.79
CA SER A 58 -13.47 3.92 -5.01
C SER A 58 -13.54 3.07 -3.73
N PHE A 59 -12.66 2.08 -3.58
CA PHE A 59 -12.63 1.19 -2.42
C PHE A 59 -12.01 1.88 -1.19
N THR A 60 -12.84 2.22 -0.21
CA THR A 60 -12.42 2.93 1.01
C THR A 60 -11.93 2.01 2.12
N THR A 61 -12.52 0.82 2.27
CA THR A 61 -12.16 -0.13 3.33
C THR A 61 -10.80 -0.79 3.09
N TYR A 62 -10.48 -1.07 1.82
CA TYR A 62 -9.24 -1.73 1.40
C TYR A 62 -8.67 -1.00 0.18
N PRO A 63 -8.07 0.18 0.36
CA PRO A 63 -7.53 0.96 -0.75
C PRO A 63 -6.37 0.22 -1.42
N VAL A 64 -6.36 0.22 -2.76
CA VAL A 64 -5.35 -0.46 -3.57
C VAL A 64 -3.98 0.21 -3.55
N CYS A 65 -3.95 1.54 -3.35
CA CYS A 65 -2.73 2.33 -3.30
C CYS A 65 -2.44 2.80 -1.88
N SER A 66 -1.15 2.85 -1.51
CA SER A 66 -0.74 3.39 -0.20
C SER A 66 -0.93 4.90 -0.04
N GLN A 67 -1.03 5.65 -1.14
CA GLN A 67 -1.17 7.12 -1.13
C GLN A 67 -2.19 7.59 -2.17
N THR A 68 -1.77 7.91 -3.39
CA THR A 68 -2.68 8.43 -4.42
C THR A 68 -3.06 7.33 -5.40
N CYS A 69 -4.33 7.29 -5.81
CA CYS A 69 -4.88 6.35 -6.78
C CYS A 69 -5.50 7.11 -7.95
N ASN A 70 -5.26 6.65 -9.17
CA ASN A 70 -5.95 7.13 -10.36
C ASN A 70 -6.53 5.94 -11.13
N ASN A 71 -7.85 5.91 -11.27
CA ASN A 71 -8.53 4.85 -12.00
C ASN A 71 -8.24 4.98 -13.50
N THR A 72 -8.09 3.85 -14.19
CA THR A 72 -7.86 3.78 -15.63
C THR A 72 -8.72 2.68 -16.24
N VAL A 73 -8.93 2.71 -17.55
CA VAL A 73 -9.79 1.70 -18.18
C VAL A 73 -9.15 0.30 -18.10
N GLY A 74 -9.74 -0.56 -17.28
CA GLY A 74 -9.34 -1.93 -16.99
C GLY A 74 -8.28 -2.10 -15.91
N SER A 75 -7.88 -1.03 -15.21
CA SER A 75 -6.85 -1.07 -14.17
C SER A 75 -6.74 0.24 -13.39
N TYR A 76 -5.71 0.41 -12.58
CA TYR A 76 -5.41 1.65 -11.88
C TYR A 76 -3.92 1.94 -11.88
N ILE A 77 -3.57 3.20 -11.62
CA ILE A 77 -2.18 3.63 -11.45
C ILE A 77 -2.05 4.30 -10.08
N CYS A 78 -1.13 3.77 -9.27
CA CYS A 78 -0.77 4.41 -8.01
C CYS A 78 0.32 5.46 -8.19
N GLY A 79 0.24 6.50 -7.37
CA GLY A 79 1.25 7.55 -7.27
C GLY A 79 1.66 7.80 -5.82
N CYS A 80 2.72 8.58 -5.66
CA CYS A 80 3.23 8.97 -4.36
C CYS A 80 3.31 10.50 -4.23
N HIS A 81 3.05 10.99 -3.02
CA HIS A 81 3.24 12.39 -2.68
C HIS A 81 4.71 12.82 -2.78
N LYS A 82 4.91 14.14 -2.83
CA LYS A 82 6.25 14.73 -2.85
C LYS A 82 7.08 14.21 -1.67
N GLY A 83 8.32 13.79 -1.95
CA GLY A 83 9.20 13.20 -0.94
C GLY A 83 9.11 11.68 -0.84
N TYR A 84 8.33 11.01 -1.68
CA TYR A 84 8.22 9.54 -1.76
C TYR A 84 8.54 9.02 -3.17
N ASN A 85 8.88 7.74 -3.26
CA ASN A 85 9.07 6.99 -4.49
C ASN A 85 8.17 5.76 -4.51
N LEU A 86 7.59 5.48 -5.66
CA LEU A 86 6.82 4.25 -5.88
C LEU A 86 7.77 3.05 -5.81
N ARG A 87 7.37 2.02 -5.07
CA ARG A 87 8.12 0.76 -4.96
C ARG A 87 7.87 -0.12 -6.19
N PRO A 88 8.70 -1.15 -6.42
CA PRO A 88 8.53 -2.06 -7.56
C PRO A 88 7.22 -2.87 -7.53
N ASP A 89 6.55 -2.94 -6.38
CA ASP A 89 5.21 -3.54 -6.29
C ASP A 89 4.12 -2.69 -6.96
N GLY A 90 4.44 -1.47 -7.38
CA GLY A 90 3.53 -0.58 -8.09
C GLY A 90 2.44 0.06 -7.22
N VAL A 91 2.40 -0.22 -5.91
CA VAL A 91 1.30 0.20 -5.02
C VAL A 91 1.78 0.88 -3.73
N SER A 92 3.00 0.55 -3.28
CA SER A 92 3.55 1.06 -2.03
C SER A 92 4.49 2.24 -2.26
N CYS A 93 4.43 3.25 -1.39
CA CYS A 93 5.31 4.41 -1.42
C CYS A 93 6.39 4.32 -0.34
N LYS A 94 7.65 4.57 -0.72
CA LYS A 94 8.80 4.65 0.19
C LYS A 94 9.32 6.09 0.26
N ALA A 95 9.52 6.61 1.46
CA ALA A 95 10.09 7.95 1.65
C ALA A 95 11.47 8.06 1.00
N ARG A 96 11.74 9.20 0.36
CA ARG A 96 13.05 9.58 -0.22
C ARG A 96 13.99 9.99 0.92
N GLY A 97 15.27 9.65 0.77
CA GLY A 97 16.32 10.03 1.71
C GLY A 97 16.81 8.89 2.58
N ALA A 98 17.47 9.25 3.68
CA ALA A 98 18.05 8.29 4.61
C ALA A 98 16.97 7.43 5.28
N PRO A 99 17.32 6.21 5.75
CA PRO A 99 16.43 5.38 6.55
C PRO A 99 15.83 6.17 7.71
N ALA A 100 14.51 6.05 7.89
CA ALA A 100 13.87 6.57 9.07
C ALA A 100 14.46 5.89 10.32
N SER A 101 14.71 6.70 11.34
CA SER A 101 15.21 6.24 12.62
C SER A 101 14.26 6.69 13.72
N LEU A 102 13.98 5.81 14.68
CA LEU A 102 13.26 6.17 15.89
C LEU A 102 14.24 6.74 16.90
N LEU A 103 13.96 7.96 17.35
CA LEU A 103 14.70 8.66 18.39
C LEU A 103 13.83 8.70 19.64
N PHE A 104 14.33 8.20 20.76
CA PHE A 104 13.55 8.17 22.01
C PHE A 104 14.42 8.37 23.24
N ALA A 105 13.82 8.94 24.28
CA ALA A 105 14.44 9.10 25.57
C ALA A 105 14.38 7.79 26.36
N ASN A 106 15.48 7.43 27.01
CA ASN A 106 15.57 6.28 27.90
C ASN A 106 16.17 6.70 29.25
N ARG A 107 15.49 7.65 29.92
CA ARG A 107 15.75 8.20 31.26
C ARG A 107 17.14 8.80 31.52
N ILE A 108 18.22 8.06 31.28
CA ILE A 108 19.62 8.46 31.48
C ILE A 108 20.41 8.63 30.18
N ASP A 109 19.83 8.22 29.05
CA ASP A 109 20.41 8.37 27.72
C ASP A 109 19.32 8.60 26.64
N ILE A 110 19.73 9.09 25.47
CA ILE A 110 18.92 9.14 24.25
C ILE A 110 19.39 8.05 23.31
N ARG A 111 18.43 7.34 22.72
CA ARG A 111 18.72 6.19 21.86
C ARG A 111 18.08 6.37 20.49
N GLN A 112 18.79 5.83 19.50
CA GLN A 112 18.37 5.81 18.12
C GLN A 112 18.31 4.36 17.63
N VAL A 113 17.19 3.99 17.02
CA VAL A 113 17.01 2.71 16.31
C VAL A 113 16.77 3.01 14.84
N SER A 114 17.57 2.43 13.96
CA SER A 114 17.29 2.47 12.52
C SER A 114 16.18 1.49 12.18
N LEU A 115 15.19 1.90 11.38
CA LEU A 115 14.10 1.01 10.98
C LEU A 115 14.50 -0.02 9.92
N ASN A 116 15.64 0.19 9.25
CA ASN A 116 16.13 -0.68 8.17
C ASN A 116 17.31 -1.56 8.59
N SER A 117 17.90 -1.29 9.74
CA SER A 117 19.01 -2.07 10.28
C SER A 117 18.77 -2.19 11.76
N VAL A 118 18.86 -3.38 12.35
CA VAL A 118 18.67 -3.67 13.79
C VAL A 118 19.77 -3.00 14.67
N LYS A 119 20.40 -1.94 14.17
CA LYS A 119 21.36 -1.09 14.86
C LYS A 119 20.63 -0.24 15.88
N TYR A 120 20.99 -0.52 17.12
CA TYR A 120 20.54 0.16 18.31
C TYR A 120 21.71 0.91 18.91
N THR A 121 21.60 2.22 19.08
CA THR A 121 22.73 3.05 19.54
C THR A 121 22.28 4.09 20.57
N ALA A 122 23.08 4.26 21.62
CA ALA A 122 22.93 5.38 22.55
C ALA A 122 23.76 6.55 22.02
N ILE A 123 23.09 7.64 21.65
CA ILE A 123 23.70 8.78 20.96
C ILE A 123 24.05 9.93 21.92
N LEU A 124 23.38 10.01 23.07
CA LEU A 124 23.66 10.97 24.13
C LEU A 124 23.52 10.26 25.47
N LYS A 125 24.53 10.35 26.34
CA LYS A 125 24.62 9.63 27.61
C LYS A 125 24.82 10.61 28.77
N GLY A 126 24.62 10.15 30.00
CA GLY A 126 24.85 10.95 31.20
C GLY A 126 23.74 11.98 31.45
N LEU A 127 22.54 11.73 30.95
CA LEU A 127 21.37 12.53 31.24
C LEU A 127 20.75 12.12 32.57
N HIS A 128 19.97 13.03 33.14
CA HIS A 128 19.19 12.79 34.35
C HIS A 128 17.73 13.02 34.03
N ASN A 129 16.90 11.97 34.14
CA ASN A 129 15.46 12.01 33.92
C ASN A 129 15.05 12.68 32.59
N ALA A 130 15.64 12.24 31.48
CA ALA A 130 15.19 12.61 30.14
C ALA A 130 13.78 12.03 29.89
N ILE A 131 12.80 12.90 29.64
CA ILE A 131 11.38 12.53 29.46
C ILE A 131 10.90 12.86 28.05
N ALA A 132 11.25 14.04 27.54
CA ALA A 132 10.82 14.52 26.25
C ALA A 132 11.99 15.07 25.44
N LEU A 133 11.91 14.87 24.13
CA LEU A 133 12.88 15.35 23.16
C LEU A 133 12.16 15.80 21.89
N ASP A 134 12.77 16.71 21.16
CA ASP A 134 12.40 17.12 19.82
C ASP A 134 13.63 17.13 18.90
N TYR A 135 13.42 17.14 17.60
CA TYR A 135 14.49 17.10 16.60
C TYR A 135 14.33 18.16 15.53
N HIS A 136 15.29 19.07 15.45
CA HIS A 136 15.32 20.10 14.42
C HIS A 136 16.02 19.59 13.16
N TYR A 137 15.25 18.96 12.26
CA TYR A 137 15.78 18.25 11.08
C TYR A 137 16.78 19.05 10.23
N THR A 138 16.46 20.29 9.86
CA THR A 138 17.33 21.10 8.98
C THR A 138 18.64 21.54 9.63
N LYS A 139 18.75 21.48 10.96
CA LYS A 139 19.96 21.84 11.72
C LYS A 139 20.65 20.62 12.33
N GLY A 140 20.02 19.45 12.28
CA GLY A 140 20.53 18.23 12.90
C GLY A 140 20.62 18.26 14.42
N LEU A 141 19.81 19.08 15.10
CA LEU A 141 19.89 19.30 16.55
C LEU A 141 18.86 18.47 17.32
N ILE A 142 19.28 17.89 18.44
CA ILE A 142 18.38 17.28 19.41
C ILE A 142 18.09 18.31 20.50
N ILE A 143 16.81 18.54 20.75
CA ILE A 143 16.34 19.48 21.75
C ILE A 143 15.78 18.65 22.90
N LEU A 144 16.42 18.74 24.07
CA LEU A 144 15.89 18.11 25.27
C LEU A 144 14.93 19.08 25.96
N VAL A 145 13.71 18.60 26.23
CA VAL A 145 12.74 19.36 27.00
C VAL A 145 12.91 18.97 28.46
N ARG A 146 13.39 19.92 29.26
CA ARG A 146 13.43 19.77 30.72
C ARG A 146 12.28 20.58 31.32
N CYS A 147 11.50 19.93 32.17
CA CYS A 147 10.61 20.65 33.09
C CYS A 147 11.47 21.09 34.29
N VAL A 148 11.70 22.39 34.41
CA VAL A 148 12.36 22.95 35.60
C VAL A 148 11.28 23.12 36.65
N ASN A 149 11.39 22.37 37.76
CA ASN A 149 10.56 22.47 38.96
C ASN A 149 9.03 22.45 38.73
N GLY A 150 8.45 21.25 38.75
CA GLY A 150 7.17 20.88 39.40
C GLY A 150 5.85 21.62 39.13
N CYS A 151 5.82 22.93 38.86
CA CYS A 151 4.64 23.78 38.71
C CYS A 151 4.93 25.11 37.96
N ASP A 152 6.00 25.19 37.16
CA ASP A 152 6.25 26.33 36.26
C ASP A 152 5.99 25.91 34.79
N PRO A 153 5.10 26.60 34.04
CA PRO A 153 4.84 26.28 32.63
C PRO A 153 6.02 26.60 31.71
N THR A 154 7.14 27.14 32.22
CA THR A 154 8.32 27.43 31.41
C THR A 154 9.18 26.17 31.17
N CYS A 155 9.03 25.57 29.98
CA CYS A 155 9.97 24.57 29.49
C CYS A 155 11.29 25.25 29.11
N SER A 156 12.40 24.82 29.71
CA SER A 156 13.73 25.26 29.30
C SER A 156 14.30 24.28 28.28
N TYR A 157 14.96 24.83 27.26
CA TYR A 157 15.55 24.07 26.16
C TYR A 157 17.07 24.06 26.31
N GLU A 158 17.64 22.86 26.52
CA GLU A 158 19.08 22.66 26.39
C GLU A 158 19.40 22.07 25.00
N ARG A 159 20.33 22.71 24.30
CA ARG A 159 20.80 22.29 22.97
C ARG A 159 21.99 21.36 23.13
N HIS A 160 21.92 20.18 22.51
CA HIS A 160 23.00 19.21 22.46
C HIS A 160 23.26 18.74 21.03
#